data_AF-A0A7X8IC08-F1
#
_entry.id   AF-A0A7X8IC08-F1
#
_cell.length_a   1.000
_cell.length_b   1.000
_cell.length_c   1.000
_cell.angle_alpha   90.00
_cell.angle_beta   90.00
_cell.angle_gamma   90.00
#
_symmetry.space_group_name_H-M   'P 1'
#
loop_
_entity.id
_entity.type
_entity.pdbx_description
1 polymer ?
#
loop_
_entity_poly.entity_id
_entity_poly.type
_entity_poly.pdbx_seq_one_letter_code
_entity_poly.pdbx_strand_id
1 'polypeptide(L)'
;MSNDAALYVALGILAGMYLFNRTGYSPGGIITPGLLAMDLADPGRLAAVFACAGVTALLLALAVRAAGVYGRQRTALAMLIAILARAALGFLFPAAPHWSGWVIPGLIGADMERQGVLPTAAASLAAAFAASMAAGLIITLSGAAL
;
A
#
# COMPACT_ATOMS: atom_id res chain seq x y z
N MET A 1 -7.73 -10.77 -15.88
CA MET A 1 -7.46 -10.75 -14.42
C MET A 1 -8.20 -11.93 -13.84
N SER A 2 -7.54 -12.81 -13.08
CA SER A 2 -8.23 -13.92 -12.40
C SER A 2 -9.28 -13.35 -11.45
N ASN A 3 -10.45 -14.00 -11.35
CA ASN A 3 -11.53 -13.57 -10.44
C ASN A 3 -11.04 -13.44 -8.99
N ASP A 4 -10.05 -14.25 -8.61
CA ASP A 4 -9.44 -14.24 -7.28
C ASP A 4 -8.76 -12.91 -6.97
N ALA A 5 -8.05 -12.30 -7.93
CA ALA A 5 -7.39 -11.02 -7.73
C ALA A 5 -8.39 -9.90 -7.43
N ALA A 6 -9.54 -9.89 -8.12
CA ALA A 6 -10.60 -8.94 -7.85
C ALA A 6 -11.20 -9.14 -6.46
N LEU A 7 -11.31 -10.40 -6.00
CA LEU A 7 -11.79 -10.75 -4.66
C LEU A 7 -10.85 -10.20 -3.57
N TYR A 8 -9.54 -10.41 -3.68
CA TYR A 8 -8.55 -9.86 -2.73
C TYR A 8 -8.62 -8.33 -2.65
N VAL A 9 -8.72 -7.66 -3.80
CA VAL A 9 -8.82 -6.19 -3.83
C VAL A 9 -10.13 -5.71 -3.22
N ALA A 10 -11.27 -6.32 -3.57
CA ALA A 10 -12.57 -5.94 -3.02
C ALA A 10 -12.64 -6.12 -1.51
N LEU A 11 -12.17 -7.26 -0.99
CA LEU A 11 -12.11 -7.53 0.45
C LEU A 11 -11.11 -6.61 1.16
N GLY A 12 -9.99 -6.29 0.52
CA GLY A 12 -9.02 -5.32 1.02
C GLY A 12 -9.61 -3.93 1.17
N ILE A 13 -10.33 -3.45 0.16
CA ILE A 13 -11.04 -2.17 0.20
C ILE A 13 -12.07 -2.17 1.34
N LEU A 14 -12.88 -3.21 1.46
CA LEU A 14 -13.88 -3.34 2.52
C LEU A 14 -13.25 -3.36 3.92
N ALA A 15 -12.18 -4.15 4.11
CA ALA A 15 -11.45 -4.24 5.37
C ALA A 15 -10.79 -2.90 5.73
N GLY A 16 -10.16 -2.25 4.75
CA GLY A 16 -9.54 -0.93 4.92
C GLY A 16 -10.55 0.15 5.28
N MET A 17 -11.71 0.18 4.62
CA MET A 17 -12.80 1.10 4.95
C MET A 17 -13.37 0.84 6.34
N TYR A 18 -13.59 -0.42 6.70
CA TYR A 18 -14.07 -0.79 8.03
C TYR A 18 -13.10 -0.35 9.12
N LEU A 19 -11.79 -0.62 8.93
CA LEU A 19 -10.75 -0.24 9.88
C LEU A 19 -10.63 1.28 10.01
N PHE A 20 -10.67 2.01 8.89
CA PHE A 20 -10.65 3.46 8.88
C PHE A 20 -11.84 4.04 9.65
N ASN A 21 -13.05 3.51 9.44
CA ASN A 21 -14.24 3.98 10.13
C ASN A 21 -14.20 3.72 11.66
N ARG A 22 -13.49 2.68 12.10
CA ARG A 22 -13.41 2.31 13.53
C ARG A 22 -12.25 2.96 14.27
N THR A 23 -11.10 3.12 13.62
CA THR A 23 -9.86 3.60 14.25
C THR A 23 -9.48 5.02 13.84
N GLY A 24 -9.99 5.51 12.72
CA GLY A 24 -9.59 6.79 12.11
C GLY A 24 -8.24 6.75 11.38
N TYR A 25 -7.49 5.64 11.44
CA TYR A 25 -6.21 5.49 10.76
C TYR A 25 -6.39 4.98 9.33
N SER A 26 -5.75 5.66 8.38
CA SER A 26 -5.74 5.27 6.97
C SER A 26 -4.74 4.13 6.73
N PRO A 27 -5.12 3.05 6.04
CA PRO A 27 -4.24 1.89 5.80
C PRO A 27 -3.24 2.13 4.65
N GLY A 28 -2.77 3.37 4.46
CA GLY A 28 -1.91 3.73 3.34
C GLY A 28 -2.67 3.78 2.03
N GLY A 29 -3.91 4.27 2.02
CA GLY A 29 -4.80 4.36 0.85
C GLY A 29 -5.85 3.24 0.73
N ILE A 30 -6.95 3.51 0.00
CA ILE A 30 -8.13 2.63 -0.05
C ILE A 30 -7.82 1.27 -0.72
N ILE A 31 -6.98 1.26 -1.76
CA ILE A 31 -6.69 0.05 -2.57
C ILE A 31 -5.51 -0.75 -1.99
N THR A 32 -4.63 -0.09 -1.23
CA THR A 32 -3.40 -0.64 -0.67
C THR A 32 -3.55 -1.95 0.11
N PRO A 33 -4.47 -2.08 1.08
CA PRO A 33 -4.61 -3.34 1.82
C PRO A 33 -4.97 -4.53 0.93
N GLY A 34 -5.73 -4.30 -0.15
CA GLY A 34 -6.08 -5.36 -1.11
C GLY A 34 -4.90 -5.82 -1.96
N LEU A 35 -4.04 -4.89 -2.38
CA LEU A 35 -2.83 -5.23 -3.12
C LEU A 35 -1.78 -5.88 -2.19
N LEU A 36 -1.63 -5.37 -0.97
CA LEU A 36 -0.77 -5.99 0.05
C LEU A 36 -1.23 -7.41 0.38
N ALA A 37 -2.55 -7.68 0.43
CA ALA A 37 -3.08 -9.02 0.67
C ALA A 37 -2.64 -10.03 -0.40
N MET A 38 -2.40 -9.58 -1.64
CA MET A 38 -1.90 -10.44 -2.72
C MET A 38 -0.39 -10.70 -2.62
N ASP A 39 0.37 -9.69 -2.18
CA ASP A 39 1.83 -9.79 -2.01
C ASP A 39 2.24 -10.33 -0.62
N LEU A 40 1.27 -10.69 0.24
CA LEU A 40 1.51 -11.16 1.60
C LEU A 40 2.33 -12.46 1.67
N ALA A 41 2.31 -13.26 0.60
CA ALA A 41 3.08 -14.50 0.49
C ALA A 41 4.58 -14.27 0.25
N ASP A 42 4.96 -13.07 -0.22
CA ASP A 42 6.36 -12.70 -0.48
C ASP A 42 6.81 -11.61 0.51
N PRO A 43 7.47 -11.98 1.63
CA PRO A 43 7.93 -11.01 2.61
C PRO A 43 9.02 -10.08 2.06
N GLY A 44 9.78 -10.51 1.04
CA GLY A 44 10.81 -9.68 0.41
C GLY A 44 10.20 -8.50 -0.34
N ARG A 45 9.12 -8.75 -1.09
CA ARG A 45 8.32 -7.69 -1.73
C ARG A 45 7.71 -6.74 -0.71
N LEU A 46 7.10 -7.27 0.35
CA LEU A 46 6.47 -6.46 1.39
C LEU A 46 7.49 -5.52 2.04
N ALA A 47 8.66 -6.04 2.41
CA ALA A 47 9.75 -5.26 2.99
C ALA A 47 10.22 -4.15 2.03
N ALA A 48 10.34 -4.45 0.73
CA ALA A 48 10.69 -3.46 -0.26
C ALA A 48 9.60 -2.36 -0.42
N VAL A 49 8.30 -2.68 -0.27
CA VAL A 49 7.22 -1.69 -0.34
C VAL A 49 7.38 -0.71 0.80
N PHE A 50 7.51 -1.23 2.02
CA PHE A 50 7.65 -0.42 3.21
C PHE A 50 8.95 0.39 3.22
N ALA A 51 10.05 -0.18 2.72
CA ALA A 51 11.30 0.56 2.54
C ALA A 51 11.12 1.73 1.56
N CYS A 52 10.52 1.50 0.38
CA CYS A 52 10.24 2.55 -0.59
C CYS A 52 9.24 3.59 -0.06
N ALA A 53 8.23 3.15 0.69
CA ALA A 53 7.26 4.02 1.33
C ALA A 53 7.92 4.91 2.38
N GLY A 54 8.85 4.37 3.17
CA GLY A 54 9.64 5.12 4.14
C GLY A 54 10.51 6.19 3.49
N VAL A 55 11.20 5.85 2.39
CA VAL A 55 11.97 6.82 1.60
C VAL A 55 11.05 7.90 1.02
N THR A 56 9.90 7.50 0.49
CA THR A 56 8.90 8.43 -0.05
C THR A 56 8.37 9.38 1.03
N ALA A 57 8.08 8.87 2.23
CA ALA A 57 7.63 9.66 3.37
C ALA A 57 8.70 10.67 3.80
N LEU A 58 9.97 10.26 3.83
CA LEU A 58 11.09 11.14 4.21
C LEU A 58 11.29 12.26 3.19
N LEU A 59 11.31 11.92 1.89
CA LEU A 59 11.39 12.91 0.81
C LEU A 59 10.18 13.84 0.81
N LEU A 60 8.98 13.31 1.07
CA LEU A 60 7.77 14.10 1.18
C LEU A 60 7.83 15.06 2.37
N ALA A 61 8.31 14.62 3.54
CA ALA A 61 8.46 15.47 4.71
C ALA A 61 9.43 16.63 4.43
N LEU A 62 10.55 16.38 3.72
CA LEU A 62 11.47 17.43 3.28
C LEU A 62 10.80 18.40 2.31
N ALA A 63 10.06 17.86 1.33
CA ALA A 63 9.38 18.68 0.32
C ALA A 63 8.25 19.53 0.91
N VAL A 64 7.48 18.99 1.85
CA VAL A 64 6.43 19.72 2.58
C VAL A 64 7.03 20.86 3.39
N ARG A 65 8.17 20.63 4.06
CA ARG A 65 8.89 21.69 4.80
C ARG A 65 9.45 22.77 3.88
N ALA A 66 9.94 22.40 2.70
CA ALA A 66 10.55 23.33 1.76
C ALA A 66 9.52 24.16 0.97
N ALA A 67 8.43 23.52 0.52
CA ALA A 67 7.45 24.11 -0.39
C ALA A 67 6.12 24.50 0.28
N GLY A 68 5.92 24.17 1.57
CA GLY A 68 4.69 24.51 2.30
C GLY A 68 3.43 23.90 1.68
N VAL A 69 3.53 22.69 1.13
CA VAL A 69 2.41 22.04 0.43
C VAL A 69 1.49 21.34 1.44
N TYR A 70 0.21 21.70 1.43
CA TYR A 70 -0.78 21.18 2.38
C TYR A 70 -1.97 20.46 1.68
N GLY A 71 -2.69 19.65 2.45
CA GLY A 71 -3.94 19.02 2.03
C GLY A 71 -3.77 17.97 0.91
N ARG A 72 -4.59 18.07 -0.15
CA ARG A 72 -4.66 17.10 -1.25
C ARG A 72 -3.47 17.18 -2.22
N GLN A 73 -2.75 18.30 -2.24
CA GLN A 73 -1.52 18.42 -3.03
C GLN A 73 -0.39 17.56 -2.46
N ARG A 74 -0.37 17.34 -1.14
CA ARG A 74 0.63 16.48 -0.50
C ARG A 74 0.55 15.03 -0.98
N THR A 75 -0.65 14.47 -1.11
CA THR A 75 -0.82 13.08 -1.60
C THR A 75 -0.41 12.96 -3.07
N ALA A 76 -0.67 13.98 -3.88
CA ALA A 76 -0.23 14.02 -5.28
C ALA A 76 1.30 14.11 -5.38
N LEU A 77 1.93 14.92 -4.53
CA LEU A 77 3.38 15.03 -4.46
C LEU A 77 4.04 13.72 -4.02
N ALA A 78 3.45 13.02 -3.04
CA ALA A 78 3.92 11.70 -2.59
C ALA A 78 3.92 10.68 -3.74
N MET A 79 2.86 10.66 -4.54
CA MET A 79 2.78 9.82 -5.74
C MET A 79 3.85 10.17 -6.76
N LEU A 80 4.06 11.46 -6.99
CA LEU A 80 5.05 11.94 -7.94
C LEU A 80 6.47 11.58 -7.48
N ILE A 81 6.77 11.72 -6.19
CA ILE A 81 8.03 11.26 -5.58
C ILE A 81 8.19 9.75 -5.74
N ALA A 82 7.16 8.95 -5.49
CA ALA A 82 7.22 7.50 -5.67
C ALA A 82 7.49 7.10 -7.14
N ILE A 83 6.90 7.80 -8.11
CA ILE A 83 7.14 7.60 -9.54
C ILE A 83 8.57 8.00 -9.93
N LEU A 84 9.09 9.11 -9.40
CA LEU A 84 10.47 9.53 -9.63
C LEU A 84 11.47 8.57 -8.99
N ALA A 85 11.21 8.12 -7.76
CA ALA A 85 12.02 7.13 -7.06
C ALA A 85 12.07 5.81 -7.86
N ARG A 86 10.93 5.37 -8.41
CA ARG A 86 10.88 4.25 -9.36
C ARG A 86 11.79 4.49 -10.55
N ALA A 87 11.66 5.64 -11.22
CA ALA A 87 12.40 5.91 -12.46
C ALA A 87 13.91 5.89 -12.19
N ALA A 88 14.34 6.48 -11.06
CA ALA A 88 15.72 6.43 -10.60
C ALA A 88 16.18 4.99 -10.30
N LEU A 89 15.37 4.19 -9.60
CA LEU A 89 15.68 2.79 -9.32
C LEU A 89 15.75 1.93 -10.58
N GLY A 90 14.87 2.15 -11.56
CA GLY A 90 14.90 1.45 -12.85
C GLY A 90 16.12 1.81 -13.69
N PHE A 91 16.65 3.03 -13.55
CA PHE A 91 17.90 3.46 -14.19
C PHE A 91 19.13 2.85 -13.51
N LEU A 92 19.14 2.82 -12.17
CA LEU A 92 20.25 2.29 -11.36
C LEU A 92 20.31 0.76 -11.34
N PHE A 93 19.16 0.10 -11.43
CA PHE A 93 19.03 -1.36 -11.37
C PHE A 93 18.16 -1.87 -12.53
N PRO A 94 18.73 -2.01 -13.75
CA PRO A 94 18.00 -2.47 -14.93
C PRO A 94 17.42 -3.89 -14.81
N ALA A 95 17.98 -4.70 -13.90
CA ALA A 95 17.52 -6.06 -13.59
C ALA A 95 16.44 -6.11 -12.50
N ALA A 96 16.03 -4.96 -11.94
CA ALA A 96 14.98 -4.94 -10.93
C ALA A 96 13.63 -5.40 -11.55
N PRO A 97 12.88 -6.27 -10.88
CA PRO A 97 11.59 -6.75 -11.37
C PRO A 97 10.67 -5.57 -11.73
N HIS A 98 9.96 -5.67 -12.85
CA HIS A 98 8.88 -4.75 -13.21
C HIS A 98 7.76 -4.84 -12.17
N TRP A 99 7.87 -4.06 -11.12
CA TRP A 99 6.98 -4.12 -9.98
C TRP A 99 5.70 -3.33 -10.26
N SER A 100 4.58 -3.95 -10.61
CA SER A 100 3.32 -3.22 -10.93
C SER A 100 2.71 -2.37 -9.79
N GLY A 101 3.30 -2.37 -8.59
CA GLY A 101 2.76 -1.81 -7.35
C GLY A 101 3.21 -0.40 -6.96
N TRP A 102 3.69 0.44 -7.89
CA TRP A 102 4.28 1.77 -7.56
C TRP A 102 3.34 2.76 -6.86
N VAL A 103 2.04 2.57 -7.03
CA VAL A 103 1.01 3.39 -6.38
C VAL A 103 1.01 3.15 -4.87
N ILE A 104 1.32 1.93 -4.43
CA ILE A 104 1.28 1.51 -3.03
C ILE A 104 2.29 2.27 -2.16
N PRO A 105 3.60 2.30 -2.45
CA PRO A 105 4.55 3.03 -1.61
C PRO A 105 4.30 4.54 -1.62
N GLY A 106 3.72 5.08 -2.70
CA GLY A 106 3.27 6.48 -2.75
C GLY A 106 2.12 6.77 -1.80
N LEU A 107 1.09 5.92 -1.77
CA LEU A 107 -0.04 6.06 -0.84
C LEU A 107 0.39 5.83 0.62
N ILE A 108 1.15 4.75 0.87
CA ILE A 108 1.65 4.44 2.21
C ILE A 108 2.56 5.57 2.69
N GLY A 109 3.49 6.06 1.85
CA GLY A 109 4.39 7.15 2.21
C GLY A 109 3.64 8.44 2.56
N ALA A 110 2.58 8.76 1.83
CA ALA A 110 1.74 9.92 2.12
C ALA A 110 1.05 9.82 3.50
N ASP A 111 0.54 8.63 3.84
CA ASP A 111 -0.10 8.39 5.13
C ASP A 111 0.93 8.27 6.27
N MET A 112 2.10 7.67 6.01
CA MET A 112 3.19 7.60 6.98
C MET A 112 3.67 8.97 7.42
N GLU A 113 3.77 9.94 6.50
CA GLU A 113 4.11 11.32 6.85
C GLU A 113 3.01 11.98 7.68
N ARG A 114 1.75 11.70 7.37
CA ARG A 114 0.60 12.37 7.99
C ARG A 114 0.26 11.86 9.39
N GLN A 115 0.20 10.55 9.58
CA GLN A 115 -0.25 9.91 10.81
C GLN A 115 0.86 9.11 11.50
N GLY A 116 2.03 8.98 10.88
CA GLY A 116 3.19 8.24 11.40
C GLY A 116 3.38 6.87 10.76
N VAL A 117 4.62 6.38 10.83
CA VAL A 117 5.03 5.10 10.24
C VAL A 117 4.31 3.91 10.89
N LEU A 118 4.34 3.86 12.22
CA LEU A 118 3.77 2.77 13.01
C LEU A 118 2.26 2.58 12.79
N PRO A 119 1.39 3.60 12.93
CA PRO A 119 -0.05 3.39 12.73
C PRO A 119 -0.39 3.05 11.29
N THR A 120 0.33 3.59 10.30
CA THR A 120 0.10 3.25 8.88
C THR A 120 0.51 1.81 8.56
N ALA A 121 1.67 1.37 9.06
CA ALA A 121 2.12 -0.01 8.89
C ALA A 121 1.19 -0.99 9.60
N ALA A 122 0.81 -0.72 10.85
CA ALA A 122 -0.11 -1.56 11.60
C ALA A 122 -1.49 -1.65 10.93
N ALA A 123 -2.06 -0.51 10.51
CA ALA A 123 -3.37 -0.49 9.86
C ALA A 123 -3.37 -1.18 8.49
N SER A 124 -2.35 -0.92 7.67
CA SER A 124 -2.21 -1.55 6.36
C SER A 124 -2.03 -3.07 6.46
N LEU A 125 -1.16 -3.54 7.35
CA LEU A 125 -0.95 -4.97 7.58
C LEU A 125 -2.19 -5.64 8.17
N ALA A 126 -2.82 -5.05 9.19
CA ALA A 126 -4.03 -5.62 9.81
C ALA A 126 -5.15 -5.78 8.77
N ALA A 127 -5.40 -4.77 7.95
CA ALA A 127 -6.39 -4.84 6.88
C ALA A 127 -6.01 -5.85 5.79
N ALA A 128 -4.72 -5.93 5.42
CA ALA A 128 -4.24 -6.89 4.42
C ALA A 128 -4.36 -8.34 4.90
N PHE A 129 -4.00 -8.64 6.15
CA PHE A 129 -4.18 -9.97 6.76
C PHE A 129 -5.66 -10.34 6.85
N ALA A 130 -6.51 -9.42 7.29
CA ALA A 130 -7.95 -9.66 7.37
C ALA A 130 -8.55 -9.99 5.98
N ALA A 131 -8.16 -9.22 4.96
CA ALA A 131 -8.60 -9.44 3.58
C ALA A 131 -8.08 -10.78 3.00
N SER A 132 -6.82 -11.11 3.25
CA SER A 132 -6.21 -12.37 2.81
C SER A 132 -6.90 -13.58 3.43
N MET A 133 -7.18 -13.54 4.74
CA MET A 133 -7.89 -14.61 5.44
C MET A 133 -9.34 -14.76 4.96
N ALA A 134 -10.05 -13.64 4.77
CA ALA A 134 -11.41 -13.67 4.22
C ALA A 134 -11.44 -14.25 2.81
N ALA A 135 -10.49 -13.83 1.95
CA ALA A 135 -10.38 -14.34 0.58
C ALA A 135 -10.08 -15.84 0.56
N GLY A 136 -9.10 -16.30 1.36
CA GLY A 136 -8.74 -17.70 1.48
C GLY A 136 -9.90 -18.58 1.97
N LEU A 137 -10.69 -18.09 2.93
CA LEU A 137 -11.89 -18.79 3.41
C LEU A 137 -12.95 -18.94 2.32
N ILE A 138 -13.23 -17.87 1.56
CA ILE A 138 -14.22 -17.91 0.47
C ILE A 138 -13.76 -18.87 -0.63
N ILE A 139 -12.48 -18.81 -1.02
CA ILE A 139 -11.91 -19.67 -2.05
C ILE A 139 -11.98 -21.14 -1.61
N THR A 140 -11.58 -21.47 -0.39
CA THR A 140 -11.64 -22.85 0.13
C THR A 140 -13.07 -23.38 0.23
N LEU A 141 -14.04 -22.57 0.67
CA LEU A 141 -15.45 -22.96 0.68
C LEU A 141 -16.03 -23.17 -0.73
N SER A 142 -15.65 -22.33 -1.69
CA SER A 142 -16.08 -22.49 -3.08
C SER A 142 -15.47 -23.72 -3.76
N GLY A 143 -14.24 -24.10 -3.38
CA GLY A 143 -13.56 -25.30 -3.86
C GLY A 143 -14.06 -26.59 -3.21
N ALA A 144 -14.58 -26.53 -1.98
CA ALA A 144 -15.20 -27.67 -1.29
C ALA A 144 -16.65 -27.95 -1.73
N ALA A 145 -17.26 -27.04 -2.48
CA ALA A 145 -18.63 -27.14 -2.98
C ALA A 145 -18.72 -27.74 -4.40
N LEU A 146 -17.60 -28.20 -4.97
CA LEU A 146 -17.45 -28.88 -6.27
C LEU A 146 -16.91 -30.29 -6.06
#